data_AF-A0A0K9NH97-F1
#
_entry.id   AF-A0A0K9NH97-F1
#
_cell.length_a   1.000
_cell.length_b   1.000
_cell.length_c   1.000
_cell.angle_alpha   90.00
_cell.angle_beta   90.00
_cell.angle_gamma   90.00
#
_symmetry.space_group_name_H-M   'P 1'
#
loop_
_entity.id
_entity.type
_entity.pdbx_description
1 polymer ?
#
loop_
_entity_poly.entity_id
_entity_poly.type
_entity_poly.pdbx_seq_one_letter_code
_entity_poly.pdbx_strand_id
1 'polypeptide(L)'
;MLERLLKYPGFVYRIGGTYYYLGKWICKECTDTEVTDCVAMYEMCRSEHEEAEAGMYFHKLRAYSDFALDVPYNPALIKAGMTDLVDGLSPDAWKCLDSQIQHFAEDYRKYCGELPV
;
A
#
# COMPACT_ATOMS: atom_id res chain seq x y z
N MET A 1 11.12 7.17 -0.07
CA MET A 1 9.68 6.86 -0.10
C MET A 1 9.14 6.78 -1.52
N LEU A 2 9.05 7.90 -2.27
CA LEU A 2 8.48 7.96 -3.62
C LEU A 2 9.04 6.88 -4.57
N GLU A 3 10.36 6.72 -4.64
CA GLU A 3 10.98 5.70 -5.50
C GLU A 3 10.59 4.26 -5.14
N ARG A 4 10.33 3.98 -3.85
CA ARG A 4 9.88 2.65 -3.39
C ARG A 4 8.45 2.42 -3.87
N LEU A 5 7.56 3.39 -3.66
CA LEU A 5 6.16 3.33 -4.11
C LEU A 5 6.06 3.14 -5.63
N LEU A 6 6.91 3.82 -6.41
CA LEU A 6 6.92 3.70 -7.88
C LEU A 6 7.49 2.37 -8.41
N LYS A 7 8.16 1.58 -7.56
CA LYS A 7 8.73 0.27 -7.93
C LYS A 7 7.91 -0.89 -7.40
N TYR A 8 7.38 -0.77 -6.19
CA TYR A 8 6.66 -1.83 -5.51
C TYR A 8 5.31 -2.13 -6.18
N PRO A 9 4.82 -3.37 -6.08
CA PRO A 9 3.48 -3.67 -6.54
C PRO A 9 2.44 -2.96 -5.64
N GLY A 10 1.20 -2.87 -6.15
CA GLY A 10 0.15 -2.09 -5.48
C GLY A 10 -0.16 -2.59 -4.07
N PHE A 11 -0.34 -1.67 -3.14
CA PHE A 11 -0.86 -2.00 -1.81
C PHE A 11 -1.72 -0.85 -1.29
N VAL A 12 -2.45 -1.10 -0.21
CA VAL A 12 -3.32 -0.10 0.41
C VAL A 12 -2.61 0.51 1.61
N TYR A 13 -2.51 1.84 1.63
CA TYR A 13 -1.84 2.61 2.68
C TYR A 13 -2.80 3.62 3.29
N ARG A 14 -2.69 3.84 4.60
CA ARG A 14 -3.45 4.88 5.31
C ARG A 14 -2.59 6.13 5.48
N ILE A 15 -3.10 7.27 4.99
CA ILE A 15 -2.45 8.58 5.06
C ILE A 15 -3.46 9.60 5.56
N GLY A 16 -3.21 10.20 6.73
CA GLY A 16 -4.04 11.30 7.24
C GLY A 16 -5.52 10.95 7.47
N GLY A 17 -5.86 9.67 7.66
CA GLY A 17 -7.23 9.18 7.81
C GLY A 17 -7.88 8.70 6.51
N THR A 18 -7.25 8.94 5.36
CA THR A 18 -7.70 8.46 4.04
C THR A 18 -6.87 7.24 3.63
N TYR A 19 -7.47 6.34 2.84
CA TYR A 19 -6.80 5.15 2.32
C TYR A 19 -6.50 5.33 0.84
N TYR A 20 -5.35 4.84 0.40
CA TYR A 20 -4.91 4.95 -0.99
C TYR A 20 -4.35 3.62 -1.49
N TYR A 21 -4.73 3.25 -2.70
CA TYR A 21 -3.99 2.25 -3.47
C TYR A 21 -2.77 2.92 -4.09
N LEU A 22 -1.57 2.53 -3.64
CA LEU A 22 -0.31 3.07 -4.13
C LEU A 22 0.59 1.95 -4.61
N GLY A 23 1.26 2.17 -5.74
CA GLY A 23 2.26 1.26 -6.29
C GLY A 23 2.69 1.68 -7.69
N LYS A 24 3.57 0.89 -8.30
CA LYS A 24 4.08 1.10 -9.67
C LYS A 24 2.98 1.35 -10.71
N TRP A 25 1.85 0.67 -10.54
CA TRP A 25 0.76 0.65 -11.52
C TRP A 25 -0.49 1.41 -11.06
N ILE A 26 -0.46 2.05 -9.88
CA ILE A 26 -1.66 2.63 -9.27
C ILE A 26 -1.31 3.77 -8.31
N CYS A 27 -2.07 4.85 -8.38
CA CYS A 27 -2.04 5.94 -7.42
C CYS A 27 -3.44 6.54 -7.34
N LYS A 28 -4.27 6.02 -6.43
CA LYS A 28 -5.66 6.47 -6.30
C LYS A 28 -6.18 6.30 -4.88
N GLU A 29 -7.18 7.11 -4.54
CA GLU A 29 -7.91 6.97 -3.28
C GLU A 29 -8.71 5.66 -3.25
N CYS A 30 -8.79 5.04 -2.06
CA CYS A 30 -9.58 3.86 -1.77
C CYS A 30 -10.79 4.27 -0.92
N THR A 31 -11.98 4.17 -1.49
CA THR A 31 -13.26 4.47 -0.82
C THR A 31 -14.06 3.20 -0.50
N ASP A 32 -13.48 2.02 -0.73
CA ASP A 32 -14.13 0.73 -0.48
C ASP A 32 -13.97 0.32 0.98
N THR A 33 -15.09 0.28 1.71
CA THR A 33 -15.11 -0.05 3.14
C THR A 33 -14.60 -1.45 3.44
N GLU A 34 -14.84 -2.43 2.57
CA GLU A 34 -14.35 -3.80 2.79
C GLU A 34 -12.82 -3.85 2.77
N VAL A 35 -12.22 -2.99 1.94
CA VAL A 35 -10.77 -2.87 1.83
C VAL A 35 -10.20 -2.12 3.02
N THR A 36 -10.85 -1.05 3.47
CA THR A 36 -10.39 -0.32 4.67
C THR A 36 -10.49 -1.16 5.94
N ASP A 37 -11.55 -1.96 6.09
CA ASP A 37 -11.70 -2.90 7.20
C ASP A 37 -10.64 -4.00 7.13
N CYS A 38 -10.32 -4.48 5.92
CA CYS A 38 -9.23 -5.42 5.70
C CYS A 38 -7.86 -4.84 6.10
N VAL A 39 -7.62 -3.54 5.86
CA VAL A 39 -6.39 -2.87 6.33
C VAL A 39 -6.33 -2.86 7.86
N ALA A 40 -7.44 -2.52 8.53
CA ALA A 40 -7.48 -2.49 9.99
C ALA A 40 -7.20 -3.88 10.59
N MET A 41 -7.80 -4.94 10.03
CA MET A 41 -7.54 -6.31 10.47
C MET A 41 -6.10 -6.74 10.21
N TYR A 42 -5.54 -6.39 9.04
CA TYR A 42 -4.12 -6.64 8.75
C TYR A 42 -3.18 -5.96 9.75
N GLU A 43 -3.40 -4.67 10.03
CA GLU A 43 -2.59 -3.90 10.99
C GLU A 43 -2.65 -4.53 12.39
N MET A 44 -3.85 -4.94 12.84
CA MET A 44 -4.06 -5.59 14.14
C MET A 44 -3.33 -6.93 14.22
N CYS A 45 -3.61 -7.87 13.31
CA CYS A 45 -3.01 -9.20 13.30
C CYS A 45 -1.48 -9.12 13.19
N ARG A 46 -0.95 -8.20 12.38
CA ARG A 46 0.50 -7.97 12.28
C ARG A 46 1.09 -7.51 13.62
N SER A 47 0.41 -6.60 14.31
CA SER A 47 0.88 -6.08 15.61
C SER A 47 0.84 -7.12 16.73
N GLU A 48 -0.09 -8.07 16.66
CA GLU A 48 -0.23 -9.17 17.61
C GLU A 48 0.58 -10.42 17.23
N HIS A 49 1.32 -10.36 16.11
CA HIS A 49 2.10 -11.48 15.56
C HIS A 49 1.25 -12.71 15.21
N GLU A 50 -0.01 -12.50 14.80
CA GLU A 50 -0.91 -13.52 14.27
C GLU A 50 -0.57 -13.80 12.79
N GLU A 51 0.47 -14.60 12.58
CA GLU A 51 1.13 -14.71 11.27
C GLU A 51 0.26 -15.26 10.14
N ALA A 52 -0.64 -16.20 10.44
CA ALA A 52 -1.50 -16.81 9.44
C ALA A 52 -2.58 -15.82 8.96
N GLU A 53 -3.20 -15.12 9.90
CA GLU A 53 -4.22 -14.10 9.68
C GLU A 53 -3.62 -12.87 8.99
N ALA A 54 -2.47 -12.37 9.48
CA ALA A 54 -1.75 -11.27 8.85
C ALA A 54 -1.39 -11.60 7.39
N GLY A 55 -0.90 -12.81 7.12
CA GLY A 55 -0.63 -13.29 5.76
C GLY A 55 -1.90 -13.36 4.90
N MET A 56 -3.01 -13.87 5.44
CA MET A 56 -4.29 -13.92 4.73
C MET A 56 -4.77 -12.52 4.31
N TYR A 57 -4.80 -11.57 5.25
CA TYR A 57 -5.21 -10.20 4.95
C TYR A 57 -4.22 -9.50 4.00
N PHE A 58 -2.91 -9.74 4.15
CA PHE A 58 -1.90 -9.23 3.23
C PHE A 58 -2.17 -9.65 1.78
N HIS A 59 -2.42 -10.95 1.56
CA HIS A 59 -2.78 -11.46 0.22
C HIS A 59 -4.09 -10.85 -0.29
N LYS A 60 -5.09 -10.68 0.59
CA LYS A 60 -6.36 -10.04 0.22
C LYS A 60 -6.17 -8.59 -0.24
N LEU A 61 -5.36 -7.81 0.48
CA LEU A 61 -5.01 -6.42 0.13
C LEU A 61 -4.22 -6.32 -1.18
N ARG A 62 -3.29 -7.26 -1.43
CA ARG A 62 -2.60 -7.37 -2.72
C ARG A 62 -3.59 -7.66 -3.86
N ALA A 63 -4.52 -8.58 -3.67
CA ALA A 63 -5.56 -8.89 -4.65
C ALA A 63 -6.45 -7.68 -4.93
N TYR A 64 -6.95 -6.99 -3.90
CA TYR A 64 -7.72 -5.75 -4.07
C TYR A 64 -6.94 -4.70 -4.89
N SER A 65 -5.65 -4.55 -4.61
CA SER A 65 -4.79 -3.60 -5.34
C SER A 65 -4.60 -4.00 -6.81
N ASP A 66 -4.51 -5.29 -7.11
CA ASP A 66 -4.36 -5.80 -8.48
C ASP A 66 -5.68 -5.66 -9.29
N PHE A 67 -6.85 -5.72 -8.64
CA PHE A 67 -8.15 -5.41 -9.27
C PHE A 67 -8.42 -3.92 -9.43
N ALA A 68 -7.73 -3.09 -8.65
CA ALA A 68 -7.92 -1.65 -8.64
C ALA A 68 -7.13 -0.91 -9.75
N LEU A 69 -6.37 -1.61 -10.58
CA LEU A 69 -5.50 -0.98 -11.58
C LEU A 69 -6.29 -0.19 -12.64
N ASP A 70 -5.79 0.99 -13.00
CA ASP A 70 -6.35 1.80 -14.08
C ASP A 70 -5.78 1.34 -15.44
N VAL A 71 -6.67 0.93 -16.34
CA VAL A 71 -6.33 0.47 -17.68
C VAL A 71 -6.92 1.45 -18.72
N PRO A 72 -6.11 2.03 -19.62
CA PRO A 72 -4.69 1.75 -19.87
C PRO A 72 -3.74 2.37 -18.82
N TYR A 73 -2.63 1.67 -18.56
CA TYR A 73 -1.58 2.13 -17.65
C TYR A 73 -0.98 3.47 -18.09
N ASN A 74 -0.96 4.45 -17.17
CA ASN A 74 -0.38 5.77 -17.40
C ASN A 74 0.72 6.10 -16.37
N PRO A 75 2.00 5.80 -16.65
CA PRO A 75 3.11 6.03 -15.72
C PRO A 75 3.32 7.50 -15.36
N ALA A 76 3.06 8.41 -16.31
CA ALA A 76 3.26 9.84 -16.08
C ALA A 76 2.25 10.39 -15.07
N LEU A 77 0.98 10.00 -15.21
CA LEU A 77 -0.09 10.38 -14.28
C LEU A 77 0.15 9.79 -12.88
N ILE A 78 0.51 8.50 -12.80
CA ILE A 78 0.82 7.84 -11.53
C ILE A 78 2.00 8.53 -10.84
N LYS A 79 3.09 8.83 -11.58
CA LYS A 79 4.24 9.52 -11.02
C LYS A 79 3.89 10.92 -10.52
N ALA A 80 3.11 11.69 -11.30
CA ALA A 80 2.66 13.02 -10.90
C ALA A 80 1.82 12.95 -9.62
N GLY A 81 0.76 12.13 -9.61
CA GLY A 81 -0.12 12.00 -8.45
C GLY A 81 0.61 11.49 -7.19
N MET A 82 1.54 10.54 -7.35
CA MET A 82 2.35 10.04 -6.24
C MET A 82 3.33 11.11 -5.70
N THR A 83 3.86 11.96 -6.58
CA THR A 83 4.74 13.07 -6.19
C THR A 83 3.94 14.11 -5.41
N ASP A 84 2.80 14.54 -5.95
CA ASP A 84 1.92 15.52 -5.29
C ASP A 84 1.45 15.02 -3.92
N LEU A 85 1.10 13.72 -3.82
CA LEU A 85 0.70 13.11 -2.56
C LEU A 85 1.83 13.11 -1.53
N VAL A 86 3.05 12.71 -1.93
CA VAL A 86 4.21 12.62 -1.02
C VAL A 86 4.71 14.01 -0.60
N ASP A 87 4.73 14.97 -1.52
CA ASP A 87 5.18 16.35 -1.24
C ASP A 87 4.18 17.11 -0.37
N GLY A 88 2.89 16.73 -0.42
CA GLY A 88 1.84 17.29 0.43
C GLY A 88 1.77 16.72 1.85
N LEU A 89 2.60 15.73 2.20
CA LEU A 89 2.53 15.08 3.52
C LEU A 89 3.07 15.97 4.64
N SER A 90 2.38 15.96 5.78
CA SER A 90 2.96 16.44 7.03
C SER A 90 4.11 15.53 7.48
N PRO A 91 5.05 16.01 8.32
CA PRO A 91 6.15 15.18 8.83
C PRO A 91 5.69 13.90 9.53
N ASP A 92 4.56 13.94 10.23
CA ASP A 92 4.00 12.77 10.93
C ASP A 92 3.35 11.79 9.95
N ALA A 93 2.58 12.29 8.97
CA ALA A 93 2.00 11.45 7.92
C ALA A 93 3.10 10.76 7.09
N TRP A 94 4.20 11.47 6.82
CA TRP A 94 5.36 10.91 6.14
C TRP A 94 5.97 9.74 6.93
N LYS A 95 6.21 9.91 8.24
CA LYS A 95 6.77 8.84 9.08
C LYS A 95 5.85 7.62 9.13
N CYS A 96 4.55 7.84 9.30
CA CYS A 96 3.55 6.78 9.29
C CYS A 96 3.53 6.02 7.96
N LEU A 97 3.61 6.73 6.83
CA LEU A 97 3.65 6.11 5.51
C LEU A 97 4.95 5.33 5.30
N ASP A 98 6.11 5.86 5.72
CA ASP A 98 7.38 5.16 5.53
C ASP A 98 7.42 3.85 6.32
N SER A 99 6.91 3.86 7.57
CA SER A 99 6.75 2.65 8.38
C SER A 99 5.83 1.62 7.71
N GLN A 100 4.68 2.03 7.17
CA GLN A 100 3.81 1.12 6.43
C GLN A 100 4.49 0.52 5.19
N ILE A 101 5.31 1.30 4.46
CA ILE A 101 6.05 0.80 3.30
C ILE A 101 7.16 -0.18 3.74
N GLN A 102 7.80 0.04 4.89
CA GLN A 102 8.73 -0.93 5.49
C GLN A 102 8.03 -2.24 5.85
N HIS A 103 6.88 -2.15 6.54
CA HIS A 103 6.05 -3.30 6.86
C HIS A 103 5.65 -4.10 5.62
N PHE A 104 5.16 -3.41 4.59
CA PHE A 104 4.85 -4.02 3.31
C PHE A 104 6.05 -4.77 2.73
N ALA A 105 7.25 -4.19 2.75
CA ALA A 105 8.42 -4.83 2.17
C ALA A 105 8.86 -6.09 2.94
N GLU A 106 8.71 -6.08 4.26
CA GLU A 106 8.96 -7.24 5.12
C GLU A 106 7.96 -8.36 4.86
N ASP A 107 6.67 -8.04 4.82
CA ASP A 107 5.60 -9.03 4.64
C ASP A 107 5.55 -9.55 3.21
N TYR A 108 5.86 -8.71 2.22
CA TYR A 108 6.05 -9.19 0.86
C TYR A 108 7.17 -10.23 0.81
N ARG A 109 8.32 -9.96 1.45
CA ARG A 109 9.42 -10.94 1.55
C ARG A 109 8.97 -12.24 2.22
N LYS A 110 8.17 -12.11 3.27
CA LYS A 110 7.70 -13.24 4.08
C LYS A 110 6.68 -14.11 3.35
N TYR A 111 5.69 -13.51 2.71
CA TYR A 111 4.53 -14.20 2.16
C TYR A 111 4.59 -14.40 0.64
N CYS A 112 5.40 -13.62 -0.07
CA CYS A 112 5.49 -13.65 -1.54
C CYS A 112 6.91 -13.88 -2.08
N GLY A 113 7.95 -13.85 -1.24
CA GLY A 113 9.35 -13.92 -1.67
C GLY A 113 9.91 -12.55 -2.05
N GLU A 114 10.95 -12.49 -2.89
CA GLU A 114 11.63 -11.21 -3.16
C GLU A 114 10.75 -10.19 -3.90
N LEU A 115 10.86 -8.93 -3.50
CA LEU A 115 10.17 -7.82 -4.17
C LEU A 115 10.66 -7.71 -5.62
N PRO A 116 9.74 -7.55 -6.59
CA PRO A 116 10.13 -7.31 -7.97
C PRO A 116 10.87 -5.96 -8.05
N VAL A 117 12.07 -5.98 -8.64
CA VAL A 117 12.94 -4.81 -8.84
C VAL A 117 12.57 -4.06 -10.11
#